data_AF-A0A928R3G6-F1
#
_entry.id   AF-A0A928R3G6-F1
#
_cell.length_a   1.000
_cell.length_b   1.000
_cell.length_c   1.000
_cell.angle_alpha   90.00
_cell.angle_beta   90.00
_cell.angle_gamma   90.00
#
_symmetry.space_group_name_H-M   'P 1'
#
loop_
_entity.id
_entity.type
_entity.pdbx_description
1 polymer ?
#
loop_
_entity_poly.entity_id
_entity_poly.type
_entity_poly.pdbx_seq_one_letter_code
_entity_poly.pdbx_strand_id
1 'polypeptide(L)'
;MKLKRLLASILALTMMFSMMSFSVSAENTVSVWDGTIDRTWYDANPTADSYTITTAAQFAGIADICNTVASNTGVHPFKGQTIYLGVDINLNGNNFSPIGDASVDHRYFYGSFDGQGHTISNIKIESGSAKYVGLFGKTGNPSYNQTFENVTLENVTVLADGAQFVGGLIGRADKSIVTNVNVIGEIKISGDRFVGGVLGHSYAQISDCSVEASGTINANTWQAVL
;
A
#
# COMPACT_ATOMS: atom_id res chain seq x y z
N MET A 1 -44.26 49.11 -7.95
CA MET A 1 -44.29 47.65 -7.71
C MET A 1 -43.30 46.84 -8.57
N LYS A 2 -42.94 47.28 -9.79
CA LYS A 2 -42.02 46.56 -10.69
C LYS A 2 -40.54 46.52 -10.26
N LEU A 3 -40.03 47.61 -9.65
CA LEU A 3 -38.61 47.72 -9.26
C LEU A 3 -38.23 46.81 -8.07
N LYS A 4 -39.13 46.65 -7.07
CA LYS A 4 -38.91 45.74 -5.93
C LYS A 4 -38.90 44.27 -6.35
N ARG A 5 -39.66 43.90 -7.39
CA ARG A 5 -39.64 42.54 -7.97
C ARG A 5 -38.33 42.28 -8.71
N LEU A 6 -37.83 43.26 -9.47
CA LEU A 6 -36.54 43.16 -10.18
C LEU A 6 -35.35 43.02 -9.21
N LEU A 7 -35.32 43.78 -8.11
CA LEU A 7 -34.29 43.69 -7.07
C LEU A 7 -34.30 42.33 -6.35
N ALA A 8 -35.49 41.79 -6.07
CA ALA A 8 -35.61 40.45 -5.48
C ALA A 8 -35.14 39.34 -6.44
N SER A 9 -35.40 39.49 -7.75
CA SER A 9 -34.93 38.55 -8.78
C SER A 9 -33.42 38.55 -8.94
N ILE A 10 -32.77 39.72 -8.88
CA ILE A 10 -31.31 39.84 -8.99
C ILE A 10 -30.62 39.24 -7.75
N LEU A 11 -31.17 39.45 -6.55
CA LEU A 11 -30.62 38.90 -5.30
C LEU A 11 -30.73 37.37 -5.24
N ALA A 12 -31.84 36.80 -5.73
CA ALA A 12 -32.01 35.36 -5.81
C ALA A 12 -31.05 34.69 -6.81
N LEU A 13 -30.75 35.36 -7.93
CA LEU A 13 -29.81 34.84 -8.93
C LEU A 13 -28.36 34.84 -8.42
N THR A 14 -27.97 35.85 -7.63
CA THR A 14 -26.64 35.90 -7.00
C THR A 14 -26.43 34.85 -5.91
N MET A 15 -27.49 34.49 -5.17
CA MET A 15 -27.43 33.40 -4.17
C MET A 15 -27.34 32.01 -4.81
N MET A 16 -27.92 31.82 -6.00
CA MET A 16 -27.81 30.56 -6.73
C MET A 16 -26.41 30.35 -7.35
N PHE A 17 -25.69 31.43 -7.65
CA PHE A 17 -24.33 31.34 -8.18
C PHE A 17 -23.27 31.08 -7.08
N SER A 18 -23.55 31.44 -5.81
CA SER A 18 -22.62 31.21 -4.69
C SER A 18 -22.72 29.81 -4.06
N MET A 19 -23.71 28.99 -4.45
CA MET A 19 -23.88 27.60 -3.98
C MET A 19 -23.42 26.55 -5.01
N MET A 20 -22.84 26.97 -6.13
CA MET A 20 -22.06 26.07 -6.96
C MET A 20 -20.76 25.75 -6.21
N SER A 21 -20.84 24.81 -5.27
CA SER A 21 -19.67 24.04 -4.86
C SER A 21 -19.14 23.39 -6.13
N PHE A 22 -18.10 23.97 -6.71
CA PHE A 22 -17.27 23.25 -7.64
C PHE A 22 -16.65 22.12 -6.83
N SER A 23 -17.19 20.91 -6.97
CA SER A 23 -16.39 19.72 -6.74
C SER A 23 -15.30 19.79 -7.81
N VAL A 24 -14.17 20.43 -7.47
CA VAL A 24 -12.90 20.10 -8.10
C VAL A 24 -12.73 18.63 -7.80
N SER A 25 -13.03 17.77 -8.77
CA SER A 25 -12.45 16.44 -8.79
C SER A 25 -10.95 16.71 -8.76
N ALA A 26 -10.29 16.40 -7.64
CA ALA A 26 -8.85 16.26 -7.67
C ALA A 26 -8.58 15.30 -8.82
N GLU A 27 -7.86 15.77 -9.84
CA GLU A 27 -7.33 14.87 -10.84
C GLU A 27 -6.51 13.87 -10.04
N ASN A 28 -6.89 12.60 -10.05
CA ASN A 28 -6.13 11.60 -9.30
C ASN A 28 -4.80 11.46 -10.02
N THR A 29 -3.80 12.20 -9.56
CA THR A 29 -2.49 12.23 -10.18
C THR A 29 -1.84 10.88 -9.96
N VAL A 30 -1.38 10.24 -11.03
CA VAL A 30 -0.62 8.99 -10.94
C VAL A 30 0.87 9.32 -10.93
N SER A 31 1.58 8.90 -9.88
CA SER A 31 3.04 8.98 -9.83
C SER A 31 3.66 7.69 -10.37
N VAL A 32 4.47 7.80 -11.43
CA VAL A 32 5.11 6.65 -12.07
C VAL A 32 6.52 6.48 -11.53
N TRP A 33 6.86 5.25 -11.12
CA TRP A 33 8.19 4.92 -10.62
C TRP A 33 9.18 4.74 -11.76
N ASP A 34 10.30 5.45 -11.65
CA ASP A 34 11.43 5.41 -12.59
C ASP A 34 12.64 4.66 -12.03
N GLY A 35 12.50 4.02 -10.86
CA GLY A 35 13.59 3.35 -10.15
C GLY A 35 14.32 4.22 -9.13
N THR A 36 13.98 5.50 -9.02
CA THR A 36 14.58 6.39 -8.01
C THR A 36 14.00 6.17 -6.61
N ILE A 37 14.75 6.60 -5.59
CA ILE A 37 14.40 6.48 -4.18
C ILE A 37 14.48 7.88 -3.57
N ASP A 38 13.44 8.29 -2.85
CA ASP A 38 13.41 9.52 -2.06
C ASP A 38 13.06 9.21 -0.60
N ARG A 39 13.99 9.55 0.30
CA ARG A 39 13.83 9.41 1.76
C ARG A 39 13.83 10.74 2.50
N THR A 40 13.94 11.86 1.77
CA THR A 40 14.14 13.18 2.38
C THR A 40 12.99 13.59 3.30
N TRP A 41 11.77 13.13 3.00
CA TRP A 41 10.58 13.30 3.83
C TRP A 41 10.69 12.66 5.22
N TYR A 42 11.34 11.50 5.30
CA TYR A 42 11.55 10.78 6.56
C TYR A 42 12.75 11.35 7.30
N ASP A 43 13.88 11.54 6.62
CA ASP A 43 15.12 11.99 7.24
C ASP A 43 15.00 13.42 7.81
N ALA A 44 14.12 14.25 7.23
CA ALA A 44 13.81 15.58 7.76
C ALA A 44 13.04 15.57 9.09
N ASN A 45 12.22 14.54 9.34
CA ASN A 45 11.46 14.40 10.58
C ASN A 45 11.12 12.92 10.89
N PRO A 46 12.10 12.11 11.33
CA PRO A 46 11.92 10.67 11.50
C PRO A 46 10.99 10.31 12.67
N THR A 47 10.59 11.30 13.48
CA THR A 47 9.72 11.14 14.65
C THR A 47 8.29 11.62 14.39
N ALA A 48 7.92 11.96 13.15
CA ALA A 48 6.54 12.33 12.83
C ALA A 48 5.59 11.16 13.13
N ASP A 49 4.36 11.45 13.57
CA ASP A 49 3.35 10.41 13.80
C ASP A 49 2.85 9.81 12.47
N SER A 50 2.99 10.55 11.38
CA SER A 50 2.55 10.10 10.06
C SER A 50 3.26 10.80 8.92
N TYR A 51 3.21 10.16 7.75
CA TYR A 51 3.75 10.70 6.50
C TYR A 51 2.76 10.47 5.36
N THR A 52 2.64 11.43 4.45
CA THR A 52 1.85 11.31 3.23
C THR A 52 2.78 11.20 2.02
N ILE A 53 2.62 10.12 1.27
CA ILE A 53 3.42 9.78 0.10
C ILE A 53 2.74 10.35 -1.13
N THR A 54 3.43 11.26 -1.81
CA THR A 54 2.92 11.95 -3.00
C THR A 54 3.72 11.62 -4.27
N THR A 55 4.76 10.80 -4.16
CA THR A 55 5.52 10.30 -5.32
C THR A 55 5.89 8.83 -5.19
N ALA A 56 6.09 8.16 -6.32
CA ALA A 56 6.55 6.78 -6.37
C ALA A 56 7.98 6.61 -5.83
N ALA A 57 8.84 7.62 -5.97
CA ALA A 57 10.17 7.63 -5.36
C ALA A 57 10.10 7.65 -3.82
N GLN A 58 9.15 8.42 -3.25
CA GLN A 58 8.89 8.42 -1.81
C GLN A 58 8.37 7.06 -1.33
N PHE A 59 7.48 6.43 -2.11
CA PHE A 59 7.00 5.09 -1.83
C PHE A 59 8.16 4.06 -1.81
N ALA A 60 9.07 4.12 -2.78
CA ALA A 60 10.29 3.31 -2.78
C ALA A 60 11.22 3.62 -1.58
N GLY A 61 11.20 4.86 -1.08
CA GLY A 61 11.87 5.27 0.15
C GLY A 61 11.44 4.47 1.38
N ILE A 62 10.18 4.05 1.47
CA ILE A 62 9.68 3.21 2.57
C ILE A 62 10.43 1.86 2.58
N ALA A 63 10.58 1.23 1.42
CA ALA A 63 11.30 -0.02 1.28
C ALA A 63 12.77 0.16 1.67
N ASP A 64 13.43 1.20 1.18
CA ASP A 64 14.84 1.48 1.51
C ASP A 64 15.03 1.72 3.02
N ILE A 65 14.14 2.47 3.68
CA ILE A 65 14.17 2.68 5.13
C ILE A 65 14.07 1.34 5.88
N CYS A 66 13.10 0.49 5.53
CA CYS A 66 12.94 -0.82 6.16
C CYS A 66 14.14 -1.76 5.91
N ASN A 67 14.73 -1.70 4.71
CA ASN A 67 15.72 -2.68 4.26
C ASN A 67 17.17 -2.28 4.61
N THR A 68 17.42 -1.02 4.95
CA THR A 68 18.74 -0.51 5.34
C THR A 68 18.97 -0.46 6.85
N VAL A 69 17.94 -0.70 7.66
CA VAL A 69 18.11 -0.81 9.12
C VAL A 69 18.95 -2.04 9.45
N ALA A 70 20.02 -1.82 10.22
CA ALA A 70 20.88 -2.91 10.68
C ALA A 70 20.10 -3.83 11.63
N SER A 71 20.16 -5.14 11.35
CA SER A 71 19.34 -6.19 11.97
C SER A 71 19.45 -6.31 13.50
N ASN A 72 20.47 -5.71 14.12
CA ASN A 72 20.74 -5.86 15.55
C ASN A 72 20.61 -4.54 16.35
N THR A 73 19.96 -3.53 15.79
CA THR A 73 19.91 -2.18 16.41
C THR A 73 18.72 -1.97 17.34
N GLY A 74 17.74 -2.88 17.36
CA GLY A 74 16.46 -2.68 18.06
C GLY A 74 15.62 -1.53 17.48
N VAL A 75 16.03 -0.99 16.33
CA VAL A 75 15.26 0.02 15.59
C VAL A 75 14.11 -0.68 14.87
N HIS A 76 12.92 -0.13 15.03
CA HIS A 76 11.69 -0.63 14.44
C HIS A 76 11.12 0.45 13.50
N PRO A 77 11.51 0.44 12.21
CA PRO A 77 11.06 1.46 11.25
C PRO A 77 9.55 1.62 11.25
N PHE A 78 9.10 2.87 11.36
CA PHE A 78 7.68 3.22 11.38
C PHE A 78 6.89 2.76 12.60
N LYS A 79 7.54 2.29 13.68
CA LYS A 79 6.82 1.90 14.90
C LYS A 79 5.94 3.03 15.44
N GLY A 80 4.64 2.79 15.50
CA GLY A 80 3.64 3.77 15.96
C GLY A 80 3.34 4.88 14.95
N GLN A 81 3.91 4.81 13.74
CA GLN A 81 3.72 5.78 12.67
C GLN A 81 2.76 5.23 11.61
N THR A 82 2.07 6.13 10.91
CA THR A 82 1.17 5.77 9.80
C THR A 82 1.66 6.36 8.48
N ILE A 83 1.69 5.53 7.44
CA ILE A 83 1.95 5.95 6.07
C ILE A 83 0.60 6.10 5.35
N TYR A 84 0.37 7.27 4.77
CA TYR A 84 -0.77 7.56 3.91
C TYR A 84 -0.34 7.66 2.45
N LEU A 85 -1.14 7.14 1.52
CA LEU A 85 -1.03 7.57 0.13
C LEU A 85 -1.79 8.89 -0.07
N GLY A 86 -1.20 9.81 -0.82
CA GLY A 86 -1.85 11.03 -1.29
C GLY A 86 -2.09 11.05 -2.80
N VAL A 87 -1.61 10.03 -3.52
CA VAL A 87 -1.70 9.86 -4.97
C VAL A 87 -1.72 8.38 -5.32
N ASP A 88 -2.19 8.05 -6.52
CA ASP A 88 -1.98 6.71 -7.09
C ASP A 88 -0.50 6.49 -7.43
N ILE A 89 -0.02 5.28 -7.21
CA ILE A 89 1.37 4.88 -7.44
C ILE A 89 1.41 3.83 -8.55
N ASN A 90 2.17 4.07 -9.61
CA ASN A 90 2.42 3.09 -10.65
C ASN A 90 3.89 2.64 -10.58
N LEU A 91 4.15 1.39 -10.20
CA LEU A 91 5.50 0.83 -10.11
C LEU A 91 6.10 0.44 -11.47
N ASN A 92 5.37 0.68 -12.55
CA ASN A 92 5.82 0.61 -13.93
C ASN A 92 6.34 -0.76 -14.35
N GLY A 93 5.92 -1.84 -13.67
CA GLY A 93 6.40 -3.20 -13.92
C GLY A 93 7.89 -3.39 -13.63
N ASN A 94 8.55 -2.41 -12.98
CA ASN A 94 9.93 -2.51 -12.55
C ASN A 94 10.04 -3.43 -11.35
N ASN A 95 11.14 -4.19 -11.23
CA ASN A 95 11.34 -5.07 -10.08
C ASN A 95 11.49 -4.24 -8.80
N PHE A 96 10.48 -4.29 -7.94
CA PHE A 96 10.39 -3.54 -6.71
C PHE A 96 10.95 -4.36 -5.54
N SER A 97 11.72 -3.71 -4.67
CA SER A 97 12.19 -4.34 -3.44
C SER A 97 11.05 -4.37 -2.42
N PRO A 98 10.67 -5.53 -1.85
CA PRO A 98 9.65 -5.61 -0.81
C PRO A 98 9.91 -4.61 0.33
N ILE A 99 8.84 -4.00 0.86
CA ILE A 99 8.93 -3.18 2.07
C ILE A 99 9.14 -4.12 3.26
N GLY A 100 10.35 -4.12 3.81
CA GLY A 100 10.78 -5.11 4.79
C GLY A 100 11.15 -6.43 4.12
N ASP A 101 12.33 -6.46 3.48
CA ASP A 101 12.93 -7.64 2.89
C ASP A 101 13.36 -8.61 4.00
N ALA A 102 12.40 -9.42 4.45
CA ALA A 102 12.60 -10.35 5.56
C ALA A 102 13.45 -11.59 5.15
N SER A 103 14.43 -11.37 4.27
CA SER A 103 15.59 -12.22 3.98
C SER A 103 16.51 -12.36 5.19
N VAL A 104 16.45 -11.40 6.12
CA VAL A 104 17.15 -11.36 7.41
C VAL A 104 16.20 -10.95 8.53
N ASP A 105 16.40 -11.52 9.72
CA ASP A 105 15.63 -11.15 10.91
C ASP A 105 15.76 -9.63 11.17
N HIS A 106 14.62 -9.01 11.53
CA HIS A 106 14.45 -7.62 11.96
C HIS A 106 14.27 -6.53 10.88
N ARG A 107 14.27 -6.86 9.59
CA ARG A 107 13.88 -5.92 8.51
C ARG A 107 12.38 -6.01 8.19
N TYR A 108 11.56 -5.51 9.12
CA TYR A 108 10.10 -5.53 9.00
C TYR A 108 9.55 -4.12 8.88
N PHE A 109 8.32 -4.01 8.37
CA PHE A 109 7.55 -2.78 8.50
C PHE A 109 6.77 -2.81 9.82
N TYR A 110 7.02 -1.82 10.69
CA TYR A 110 6.39 -1.71 12.02
C TYR A 110 5.30 -0.62 12.11
N GLY A 111 5.01 0.06 10.99
CA GLY A 111 3.96 1.07 10.91
C GLY A 111 2.61 0.52 10.51
N SER A 112 1.66 1.43 10.38
CA SER A 112 0.37 1.23 9.69
C SER A 112 0.41 1.87 8.30
N PHE A 113 -0.44 1.40 7.41
CA PHE A 113 -0.53 1.86 6.03
C PHE A 113 -2.00 2.08 5.65
N ASP A 114 -2.34 3.28 5.22
CA ASP A 114 -3.68 3.66 4.76
C ASP A 114 -3.56 4.22 3.34
N GLY A 115 -4.12 3.49 2.37
CA GLY A 115 -4.12 3.91 0.98
C GLY A 115 -5.06 5.08 0.70
N GLN A 116 -5.94 5.47 1.63
CA GLN A 116 -6.96 6.51 1.44
C GLN A 116 -7.79 6.38 0.15
N GLY A 117 -7.98 5.15 -0.33
CA GLY A 117 -8.70 4.83 -1.56
C GLY A 117 -7.84 4.86 -2.84
N HIS A 118 -6.54 5.13 -2.73
CA HIS A 118 -5.61 5.14 -3.86
C HIS A 118 -5.22 3.73 -4.35
N THR A 119 -4.73 3.69 -5.58
CA THR A 119 -4.27 2.46 -6.24
C THR A 119 -2.74 2.39 -6.29
N ILE A 120 -2.19 1.20 -6.06
CA ILE A 120 -0.81 0.84 -6.40
C ILE A 120 -0.84 -0.15 -7.56
N SER A 121 -0.33 0.25 -8.72
CA SER A 121 -0.45 -0.53 -9.96
C SER A 121 0.89 -1.04 -10.50
N ASN A 122 0.80 -2.09 -11.31
CA ASN A 122 1.90 -2.72 -12.05
C ASN A 122 3.05 -3.15 -11.14
N ILE A 123 2.68 -3.81 -10.04
CA ILE A 123 3.60 -4.31 -9.03
C ILE A 123 4.34 -5.51 -9.61
N LYS A 124 5.68 -5.45 -9.64
CA LYS A 124 6.52 -6.59 -10.00
C LYS A 124 7.54 -6.85 -8.89
N ILE A 125 7.53 -8.05 -8.34
CA ILE A 125 8.47 -8.50 -7.30
C ILE A 125 9.04 -9.84 -7.70
N GLU A 126 10.36 -9.90 -7.90
CA GLU A 126 11.13 -11.12 -8.14
C GLU A 126 12.10 -11.32 -6.98
N SER A 127 11.77 -12.23 -6.05
CA SER A 127 12.45 -12.34 -4.74
C SER A 127 13.08 -13.71 -4.45
N GLY A 128 13.08 -14.64 -5.42
CA GLY A 128 13.78 -15.93 -5.30
C GLY A 128 13.33 -16.74 -4.09
N SER A 129 14.25 -17.05 -3.16
CA SER A 129 14.05 -17.90 -1.97
C SER A 129 13.86 -17.14 -0.65
N ALA A 130 13.54 -15.84 -0.70
CA ALA A 130 13.22 -15.07 0.50
C ALA A 130 12.04 -15.71 1.25
N LYS A 131 12.06 -15.71 2.59
CA LYS A 131 11.05 -16.44 3.37
C LYS A 131 9.65 -15.82 3.30
N TYR A 132 9.58 -14.48 3.25
CA TYR A 132 8.33 -13.72 3.25
C TYR A 132 8.36 -12.73 2.08
N VAL A 133 7.37 -12.79 1.19
CA VAL A 133 7.35 -11.99 -0.03
C VAL A 133 5.96 -11.42 -0.27
N GLY A 134 5.93 -10.12 -0.57
CA GLY A 134 4.76 -9.35 -0.95
C GLY A 134 5.17 -7.89 -1.08
N LEU A 135 4.25 -6.98 -1.40
CA LEU A 135 4.55 -5.55 -1.38
C LEU A 135 5.15 -5.13 -0.03
N PHE A 136 4.60 -5.68 1.04
CA PHE A 136 5.21 -5.77 2.36
C PHE A 136 5.68 -7.22 2.60
N GLY A 137 6.97 -7.42 2.90
CA GLY A 137 7.49 -8.77 3.12
C GLY A 137 6.94 -9.37 4.40
N LYS A 138 7.26 -8.76 5.53
CA LYS A 138 6.70 -9.11 6.84
C LYS A 138 6.30 -7.85 7.60
N THR A 139 5.10 -7.88 8.17
CA THR A 139 4.63 -6.83 9.07
C THR A 139 4.70 -7.30 10.51
N GLY A 140 5.25 -6.42 11.35
CA GLY A 140 4.87 -6.39 12.75
C GLY A 140 5.73 -7.05 13.81
N ASN A 141 5.23 -6.77 15.02
CA ASN A 141 5.65 -7.20 16.34
C ASN A 141 4.36 -7.57 17.11
N PRO A 142 4.30 -8.71 17.82
CA PRO A 142 3.09 -9.14 18.54
C PRO A 142 2.63 -8.21 19.68
N SER A 143 3.37 -7.16 20.02
CA SER A 143 3.05 -6.26 21.14
C SER A 143 2.03 -5.15 20.81
N TYR A 144 1.77 -4.79 19.55
CA TYR A 144 0.79 -3.75 19.18
C TYR A 144 0.14 -4.05 17.82
N ASN A 145 -1.00 -3.42 17.54
CA ASN A 145 -1.73 -3.61 16.29
C ASN A 145 -1.20 -2.65 15.22
N GLN A 146 -1.15 -3.16 13.99
CA GLN A 146 -0.89 -2.36 12.79
C GLN A 146 -2.08 -2.50 11.85
N THR A 147 -2.45 -1.42 11.19
CA THR A 147 -3.57 -1.42 10.25
C THR A 147 -3.05 -1.28 8.82
N PHE A 148 -3.60 -2.08 7.91
CA PHE A 148 -3.42 -1.97 6.46
C PHE A 148 -4.79 -1.81 5.85
N GLU A 149 -5.08 -0.63 5.30
CA GLU A 149 -6.43 -0.31 4.87
C GLU A 149 -6.54 0.57 3.63
N ASN A 150 -7.72 0.53 3.02
CA ASN A 150 -8.19 1.44 1.96
C ASN A 150 -7.23 1.54 0.76
N VAL A 151 -6.74 0.40 0.27
CA VAL A 151 -5.82 0.38 -0.89
C VAL A 151 -6.28 -0.64 -1.92
N THR A 152 -6.17 -0.26 -3.19
CA THR A 152 -6.30 -1.20 -4.31
C THR A 152 -4.93 -1.54 -4.87
N LEU A 153 -4.64 -2.83 -5.04
CA LEU A 153 -3.48 -3.31 -5.78
C LEU A 153 -3.96 -3.77 -7.17
N GLU A 154 -3.38 -3.20 -8.22
CA GLU A 154 -3.75 -3.52 -9.61
C GLU A 154 -2.56 -4.11 -10.37
N ASN A 155 -2.79 -5.19 -11.12
CA ASN A 155 -1.76 -5.87 -11.91
C ASN A 155 -0.55 -6.32 -11.08
N VAL A 156 -0.74 -7.37 -10.29
CA VAL A 156 0.23 -7.83 -9.28
C VAL A 156 0.99 -9.05 -9.78
N THR A 157 2.30 -8.91 -9.97
CA THR A 157 3.21 -10.02 -10.27
C THR A 157 4.21 -10.22 -9.13
N VAL A 158 4.11 -11.34 -8.43
CA VAL A 158 5.05 -11.78 -7.38
C VAL A 158 5.60 -13.16 -7.73
N LEU A 159 6.87 -13.23 -8.10
CA LEU A 159 7.54 -14.46 -8.52
C LEU A 159 8.58 -14.85 -7.45
N ALA A 160 8.23 -15.84 -6.63
CA ALA A 160 8.99 -16.20 -5.44
C ALA A 160 9.02 -17.72 -5.21
N ASP A 161 9.36 -18.50 -6.24
CA ASP A 161 9.21 -19.97 -6.26
C ASP A 161 9.97 -20.74 -5.15
N GLY A 162 10.85 -20.09 -4.37
CA GLY A 162 11.50 -20.66 -3.18
C GLY A 162 10.98 -20.12 -1.84
N ALA A 163 10.00 -19.21 -1.85
CA ALA A 163 9.48 -18.51 -0.67
C ALA A 163 8.38 -19.27 0.05
N GLN A 164 8.30 -19.12 1.37
CA GLN A 164 7.37 -19.88 2.21
C GLN A 164 6.05 -19.17 2.51
N PHE A 165 6.02 -17.85 2.40
CA PHE A 165 4.83 -17.05 2.72
C PHE A 165 4.77 -15.92 1.69
N VAL A 166 3.86 -16.05 0.74
CA VAL A 166 3.80 -15.16 -0.43
C VAL A 166 2.41 -14.56 -0.54
N GLY A 167 2.29 -13.23 -0.54
CA GLY A 167 1.02 -12.53 -0.71
C GLY A 167 1.16 -11.38 -1.69
N GLY A 168 0.05 -10.92 -2.29
CA GLY A 168 0.07 -9.71 -3.11
C GLY A 168 0.38 -8.46 -2.28
N LEU A 169 -0.32 -8.28 -1.16
CA LEU A 169 -0.07 -7.18 -0.22
C LEU A 169 1.01 -7.54 0.80
N ILE A 170 0.82 -8.61 1.58
CA ILE A 170 1.73 -8.97 2.68
C ILE A 170 2.15 -10.44 2.59
N GLY A 171 3.44 -10.72 2.63
CA GLY A 171 3.94 -12.10 2.75
C GLY A 171 3.51 -12.74 4.06
N ARG A 172 3.86 -12.13 5.20
CA ARG A 172 3.37 -12.54 6.52
C ARG A 172 2.92 -11.36 7.39
N ALA A 173 1.71 -11.45 7.91
CA ALA A 173 1.15 -10.47 8.84
C ALA A 173 1.06 -11.01 10.28
N ASP A 174 1.88 -10.49 11.19
CA ASP A 174 1.81 -10.81 12.62
C ASP A 174 0.99 -9.72 13.36
N LYS A 175 -0.18 -10.09 13.92
CA LYS A 175 -1.07 -9.20 14.70
C LYS A 175 -1.42 -7.88 13.99
N SER A 176 -1.88 -7.99 12.74
CA SER A 176 -2.35 -6.85 11.94
C SER A 176 -3.88 -6.83 11.81
N ILE A 177 -4.43 -5.68 11.44
CA ILE A 177 -5.80 -5.52 10.95
C ILE A 177 -5.66 -5.18 9.46
N VAL A 178 -6.27 -5.98 8.60
CA VAL A 178 -6.26 -5.77 7.15
C VAL A 178 -7.70 -5.58 6.71
N THR A 179 -8.05 -4.39 6.24
CA THR A 179 -9.45 -4.06 5.92
C THR A 179 -9.59 -3.22 4.67
N ASN A 180 -10.63 -3.45 3.87
CA ASN A 180 -10.86 -2.68 2.64
C ASN A 180 -9.64 -2.68 1.69
N VAL A 181 -9.11 -3.88 1.43
CA VAL A 181 -8.00 -4.10 0.48
C VAL A 181 -8.50 -4.90 -0.70
N ASN A 182 -8.31 -4.37 -1.90
CA ASN A 182 -8.74 -5.03 -3.13
C ASN A 182 -7.52 -5.36 -3.98
N VAL A 183 -7.45 -6.58 -4.52
CA VAL A 183 -6.43 -6.98 -5.49
C VAL A 183 -7.12 -7.33 -6.80
N ILE A 184 -6.85 -6.56 -7.85
CA ILE A 184 -7.57 -6.62 -9.12
C ILE A 184 -6.64 -6.72 -10.34
N GLY A 185 -7.22 -7.03 -11.49
CA GLY A 185 -6.51 -7.04 -12.77
C GLY A 185 -5.74 -8.34 -13.01
N GLU A 186 -4.60 -8.24 -13.71
CA GLU A 186 -3.77 -9.42 -14.00
C GLU A 186 -2.92 -9.80 -12.77
N ILE A 187 -3.19 -10.96 -12.17
CA ILE A 187 -2.49 -11.44 -10.98
C ILE A 187 -1.67 -12.67 -11.33
N LYS A 188 -0.37 -12.62 -11.00
CA LYS A 188 0.55 -13.75 -11.08
C LYS A 188 1.37 -13.83 -9.80
N ILE A 189 0.95 -14.69 -8.88
CA ILE A 189 1.64 -14.89 -7.60
C ILE A 189 2.11 -16.35 -7.52
N SER A 190 3.41 -16.57 -7.31
CA SER A 190 3.99 -17.90 -7.16
C SER A 190 4.93 -18.00 -5.96
N GLY A 191 4.86 -19.13 -5.25
CA GLY A 191 5.63 -19.42 -4.06
C GLY A 191 5.76 -20.91 -3.78
N ASP A 192 6.61 -21.31 -2.82
CA ASP A 192 6.70 -22.70 -2.39
C ASP A 192 5.54 -23.09 -1.47
N ARG A 193 5.28 -22.29 -0.43
CA ARG A 193 4.23 -22.56 0.58
C ARG A 193 3.39 -21.32 0.81
N PHE A 194 2.16 -21.53 1.29
CA PHE A 194 1.24 -20.50 1.78
C PHE A 194 1.22 -19.26 0.88
N VAL A 195 0.52 -19.42 -0.26
CA VAL A 195 0.46 -18.39 -1.30
C VAL A 195 -0.94 -17.77 -1.32
N GLY A 196 -1.01 -16.46 -1.13
CA GLY A 196 -2.23 -15.71 -0.99
C GLY A 196 -2.42 -14.63 -2.04
N GLY A 197 -3.67 -14.31 -2.40
CA GLY A 197 -3.97 -13.15 -3.23
C GLY A 197 -3.68 -11.84 -2.49
N VAL A 198 -4.17 -11.74 -1.24
CA VAL A 198 -3.88 -10.59 -0.36
C VAL A 198 -2.70 -10.88 0.59
N LEU A 199 -2.77 -11.98 1.34
CA LEU A 199 -1.83 -12.32 2.41
C LEU A 199 -1.32 -13.76 2.27
N GLY A 200 -0.01 -13.99 2.36
CA GLY A 200 0.53 -15.36 2.32
C GLY A 200 0.20 -16.15 3.59
N HIS A 201 0.48 -15.58 4.76
CA HIS A 201 0.10 -16.14 6.05
C HIS A 201 -0.20 -15.03 7.06
N SER A 202 -1.24 -15.20 7.88
CA SER A 202 -1.65 -14.16 8.81
C SER A 202 -2.07 -14.71 10.17
N TYR A 203 -1.80 -13.90 11.19
CA TYR A 203 -2.52 -13.89 12.48
C TYR A 203 -3.35 -12.62 12.59
N ALA A 204 -3.83 -12.12 11.46
CA ALA A 204 -4.48 -10.84 11.31
C ALA A 204 -6.00 -10.96 11.39
N GLN A 205 -6.67 -9.87 11.74
CA GLN A 205 -8.09 -9.70 11.46
C GLN A 205 -8.24 -9.23 10.02
N ILE A 206 -9.05 -9.91 9.22
CA ILE A 206 -9.27 -9.58 7.81
C ILE A 206 -10.76 -9.33 7.60
N SER A 207 -11.10 -8.17 7.05
CA SER A 207 -12.48 -7.77 6.70
C SER A 207 -12.51 -7.00 5.40
N ASP A 208 -13.61 -7.07 4.65
CA ASP A 208 -13.84 -6.24 3.45
C ASP A 208 -12.69 -6.28 2.42
N CYS A 209 -11.97 -7.41 2.34
CA CYS A 209 -10.90 -7.61 1.37
C CYS A 209 -11.41 -8.48 0.20
N SER A 210 -10.95 -8.19 -1.01
CA SER A 210 -11.35 -8.91 -2.21
C SER A 210 -10.17 -9.20 -3.14
N VAL A 211 -10.31 -10.27 -3.91
CA VAL A 211 -9.39 -10.63 -5.00
C VAL A 211 -10.23 -10.89 -6.24
N GLU A 212 -10.15 -9.99 -7.22
CA GLU A 212 -10.85 -10.07 -8.50
C GLU A 212 -9.82 -10.19 -9.63
N ALA A 213 -9.34 -11.43 -9.83
CA ALA A 213 -8.19 -11.71 -10.67
C ALA A 213 -8.57 -12.22 -12.07
N SER A 214 -7.85 -11.76 -13.08
CA SER A 214 -7.48 -12.60 -14.22
C SER A 214 -6.05 -13.12 -13.98
N GLY A 215 -5.78 -14.42 -14.14
CA GLY A 215 -4.43 -14.99 -13.92
C GLY A 215 -4.37 -16.12 -12.90
N THR A 216 -3.22 -16.28 -12.23
CA THR A 216 -2.90 -17.47 -11.42
C THR A 216 -2.25 -17.14 -10.08
N ILE A 217 -2.71 -17.82 -9.03
CA ILE A 217 -2.08 -17.86 -7.70
C ILE A 217 -1.68 -19.31 -7.44
N ASN A 218 -0.39 -19.59 -7.40
CA ASN A 218 0.14 -20.96 -7.37
C ASN A 218 1.11 -21.18 -6.20
N ALA A 219 0.85 -22.22 -5.41
CA ALA A 219 1.79 -22.75 -4.43
C ALA A 219 2.40 -24.07 -4.95
N ASN A 220 3.74 -24.20 -4.91
CA ASN A 220 4.42 -25.39 -5.43
C ASN A 220 4.26 -26.62 -4.52
N THR A 221 4.10 -26.44 -3.21
CA THR A 221 4.00 -27.56 -2.26
C THR A 221 2.79 -27.53 -1.33
N TRP A 222 2.27 -26.38 -0.89
CA TRP A 222 1.11 -26.31 0.05
C TRP A 222 0.22 -25.08 -0.16
N GLN A 223 -1.09 -25.34 -0.33
CA GLN A 223 -2.26 -24.44 -0.39
C GLN A 223 -2.06 -22.99 -0.90
N ALA A 224 -2.77 -22.67 -2.00
CA ALA A 224 -3.13 -21.31 -2.35
C ALA A 224 -4.45 -20.93 -1.63
N VAL A 225 -4.52 -19.74 -1.03
CA VAL A 225 -5.74 -19.19 -0.41
C VAL A 225 -6.00 -17.80 -1.00
N LEU A 226 -7.25 -17.36 -1.08
CA LEU A 226 -7.61 -16.02 -1.56
C LEU A 226 -7.06 -14.94 -0.61
#